data_AF-A0A7S2KSV3-F1
#
_entry.id   AF-A0A7S2KSV3-F1
#
_cell.length_a   1.000
_cell.length_b   1.000
_cell.length_c   1.000
_cell.angle_alpha   90.00
_cell.angle_beta   90.00
_cell.angle_gamma   90.00
#
_symmetry.space_group_name_H-M   'P 1'
#
loop_
_entity.id
_entity.type
_entity.pdbx_description
1 polymer ?
#
loop_
_entity_poly.entity_id
_entity_poly.type
_entity_poly.pdbx_seq_one_letter_code
_entity_poly.pdbx_strand_id
1 'polypeptide(L)'
;MPYQVLPGAKILSCSRLAAENQVELELSGDGLQVAASTTIVVTAPALQSDTGLNEWVARAMTNSGEVGWGATAGFRIVQMDRAQVLFAGTPAMKAHMAVVFRTSQSLFDGGFVELRAPEIYKFSCRVVDGFAPLSVPGVMTCDDSGNGVVLTLNGTMSPAEYSFVVG
;
A
#
# COMPACT_ATOMS: atom_id res chain seq x y z
N MET A 1 11.74 -8.93 24.96
CA MET A 1 11.80 -7.71 25.79
C MET A 1 10.83 -6.71 25.18
N PRO A 2 9.89 -6.12 25.93
CA PRO A 2 9.00 -5.11 25.37
C PRO A 2 9.81 -3.83 25.12
N TYR A 3 9.78 -3.32 23.89
CA TYR A 3 10.45 -2.09 23.50
C TYR A 3 9.74 -0.90 24.14
N GLN A 4 10.43 -0.14 24.98
CA GLN A 4 9.98 1.17 25.44
C GLN A 4 10.23 2.19 24.33
N VAL A 5 9.15 2.81 23.86
CA VAL A 5 9.17 3.90 22.89
C VAL A 5 9.65 5.17 23.61
N LEU A 6 10.83 5.68 23.26
CA LEU A 6 11.29 6.99 23.71
C LEU A 6 10.64 8.07 22.83
N PRO A 7 10.03 9.12 23.39
CA PRO A 7 9.41 10.21 22.62
C PRO A 7 10.48 11.14 22.03
N GLY A 8 10.34 11.54 20.76
CA GLY A 8 11.16 12.64 20.20
C GLY A 8 11.38 12.70 18.70
N ALA A 9 11.14 11.62 17.94
CA ALA A 9 11.36 11.62 16.50
C ALA A 9 10.09 12.02 15.74
N LYS A 10 10.20 12.92 14.76
CA LYS A 10 9.09 13.30 13.88
C LYS A 10 9.55 13.48 12.44
N ILE A 11 8.70 13.17 11.48
CA ILE A 11 8.95 13.55 10.09
C ILE A 11 8.74 15.06 9.97
N LEU A 12 9.77 15.79 9.52
CA LEU A 12 9.72 17.25 9.35
C LEU A 12 9.09 17.63 8.02
N SER A 13 9.46 16.92 6.95
CA SER A 13 8.91 17.16 5.62
C SER A 13 8.98 15.90 4.76
N CYS A 14 8.03 15.78 3.83
CA CYS A 14 8.08 14.85 2.72
C CYS A 14 7.91 15.67 1.45
N SER A 15 8.85 15.58 0.52
CA SER A 15 8.76 16.27 -0.77
C SER A 15 9.17 15.34 -1.90
N ARG A 16 8.64 15.61 -3.09
CA ARG A 16 9.02 14.91 -4.31
C ARG A 16 9.78 15.91 -5.18
N LEU A 17 11.09 15.70 -5.31
CA LEU A 17 11.95 16.48 -6.18
C LEU A 17 12.25 15.65 -7.43
N ALA A 18 11.53 15.96 -8.50
CA ALA A 18 11.60 15.24 -9.77
C ALA A 18 11.32 13.72 -9.65
N ALA A 19 12.33 12.88 -9.91
CA ALA A 19 12.24 11.42 -9.83
C ALA A 19 12.54 10.87 -8.41
N GLU A 20 12.92 11.73 -7.47
CA GLU A 20 13.37 11.32 -6.15
C GLU A 20 12.35 11.73 -5.07
N ASN A 21 12.11 10.82 -4.14
CA ASN A 21 11.32 11.10 -2.94
C ASN A 21 12.29 11.49 -1.82
N GLN A 22 12.14 12.70 -1.29
CA GLN A 22 12.91 13.20 -0.16
C GLN A 22 12.03 13.17 1.10
N VAL A 23 12.59 12.65 2.19
CA VAL A 23 11.96 12.65 3.51
C VAL A 23 12.96 13.21 4.50
N GLU A 24 12.57 14.26 5.22
CA GLU A 24 13.34 14.83 6.32
C GLU A 24 12.81 14.27 7.64
N LEU A 25 13.71 13.64 8.41
CA LEU A 25 13.40 13.01 9.68
C LEU A 25 14.14 13.77 10.79
N GLU A 26 13.41 14.24 11.79
CA GLU A 26 13.98 14.54 13.09
C GLU A 26 14.07 13.22 13.86
N LEU A 27 15.28 12.76 14.14
CA LEU A 27 15.54 11.49 14.82
C LEU A 27 15.53 11.70 16.35
N SER A 28 15.17 10.65 17.08
CA SER A 28 15.30 10.63 18.56
C SER A 28 16.74 10.31 18.93
N GLY A 29 17.32 11.07 19.87
CA GLY A 29 18.69 10.89 20.34
C GLY A 29 19.73 11.60 19.48
N ASP A 30 20.99 11.19 19.60
CA ASP A 30 22.14 11.84 18.95
C ASP A 30 22.13 11.71 17.41
N GLY A 31 21.26 10.87 16.85
CA GLY A 31 21.17 10.64 15.41
C GLY A 31 22.49 10.18 14.78
N LEU A 32 22.64 10.44 13.47
CA LEU A 32 23.91 10.20 12.78
C LEU A 32 24.91 11.32 13.13
N GLN A 33 25.94 10.97 13.89
CA GLN A 33 27.05 11.88 14.24
C GLN A 33 27.97 12.18 13.05
N VAL A 34 27.95 11.33 12.02
CA VAL A 34 28.72 11.47 10.79
C VAL A 34 27.78 11.19 9.62
N ALA A 35 27.91 11.96 8.55
CA ALA A 35 27.15 11.74 7.32
C ALA A 35 27.38 10.31 6.80
N ALA A 36 26.30 9.57 6.60
CA ALA A 36 26.33 8.19 6.12
C ALA A 36 25.26 8.00 5.05
N SER A 37 25.57 7.18 4.04
CA SER A 37 24.55 6.69 3.12
C SER A 37 23.66 5.70 3.87
N THR A 38 22.35 5.98 3.88
CA THR A 38 21.35 5.15 4.56
C THR A 38 20.22 4.79 3.62
N THR A 39 19.62 3.63 3.86
CA THR A 39 18.35 3.24 3.24
C THR A 39 17.22 3.55 4.21
N ILE A 40 16.25 4.34 3.79
CA ILE A 40 15.05 4.61 4.58
C ILE A 40 14.00 3.53 4.27
N VAL A 41 13.63 2.76 5.29
CA VAL A 41 12.58 1.75 5.24
C VAL A 41 11.36 2.29 5.96
N VAL A 42 10.25 2.46 5.25
CA VAL A 42 8.98 2.90 5.84
C VAL A 42 8.06 1.69 5.96
N THR A 43 7.57 1.45 7.18
CA THR A 43 6.69 0.33 7.51
C THR A 43 5.35 0.87 7.96
N ALA A 44 4.30 0.52 7.23
CA ALA A 44 2.92 0.74 7.66
C ALA A 44 2.52 -0.32 8.70
N PRO A 45 1.65 0.01 9.66
CA PRO A 45 1.16 -0.95 10.65
C PRO A 45 0.39 -2.08 9.97
N ALA A 46 0.66 -3.33 10.39
CA ALA A 46 0.04 -4.53 9.81
C ALA A 46 -1.48 -4.60 10.03
N LEU A 47 -1.98 -3.98 11.10
CA LEU A 47 -3.38 -3.84 11.44
C LEU A 47 -3.59 -2.41 11.93
N GLN A 48 -4.37 -1.63 11.17
CA GLN A 48 -4.84 -0.34 11.65
C GLN A 48 -6.07 -0.56 12.52
N SER A 49 -5.86 -0.57 13.84
CA SER A 49 -6.93 -0.72 14.82
C SER A 49 -7.82 0.52 14.86
N ASP A 50 -9.08 0.33 15.28
CA ASP A 50 -10.07 1.41 15.50
C ASP A 50 -9.66 2.43 16.59
N THR A 51 -8.49 2.25 17.22
CA THR A 51 -7.89 3.18 18.18
C THR A 51 -7.31 4.44 17.55
N GLY A 52 -7.32 4.57 16.22
CA GLY A 52 -6.99 5.82 15.50
C GLY A 52 -5.50 6.13 15.39
N LEU A 53 -4.62 5.29 15.92
CA LEU A 53 -3.17 5.43 15.79
C LEU A 53 -2.72 4.87 14.43
N ASN A 54 -2.88 5.66 13.36
CA ASN A 54 -2.33 5.39 12.03
C ASN A 54 -0.85 5.75 11.99
N GLU A 55 -0.06 5.18 12.90
CA GLU A 55 1.34 5.56 13.05
C GLU A 55 2.23 4.72 12.12
N TRP A 56 2.89 5.40 11.20
CA TRP A 56 3.85 4.81 10.28
C TRP A 56 5.25 4.96 10.87
N VAL A 57 6.06 3.90 10.76
CA VAL A 57 7.43 3.88 11.30
C VAL A 57 8.42 3.96 10.16
N ALA A 58 9.29 4.96 10.18
CA ALA A 58 10.44 5.07 9.29
C ALA A 58 11.71 4.63 10.03
N ARG A 59 12.55 3.83 9.39
CA ARG A 59 13.85 3.36 9.92
C ARG A 59 14.95 3.71 8.93
N ALA A 60 16.05 4.26 9.43
CA ALA A 60 17.26 4.49 8.67
C ALA A 60 18.22 3.31 8.89
N MET A 61 18.55 2.60 7.82
CA MET A 61 19.42 1.42 7.85
C MET A 61 20.76 1.71 7.17
N THR A 62 21.86 1.24 7.74
CA THR A 62 23.17 1.09 7.09
C THR A 62 23.54 -0.39 6.99
N ASN A 63 24.68 -0.68 6.37
CA ASN A 63 25.25 -2.03 6.37
C ASN A 63 25.59 -2.56 7.79
N SER A 64 25.73 -1.67 8.78
CA SER A 64 26.03 -2.02 10.16
C SER A 64 24.81 -2.11 11.06
N GLY A 65 23.61 -1.75 10.58
CA GLY A 65 22.36 -1.86 11.32
C GLY A 65 21.47 -0.62 11.25
N GLU A 66 20.48 -0.57 12.13
CA GLU A 66 19.58 0.59 12.29
C GLU A 66 20.35 1.74 12.96
N VAL A 67 20.36 2.90 12.30
CA VAL A 67 21.05 4.12 12.78
C VAL A 67 20.09 5.23 13.20
N GLY A 68 18.79 5.01 13.03
CA GLY A 68 17.75 5.93 13.47
C GLY A 68 16.35 5.42 13.11
N TRP A 69 15.36 5.91 13.83
CA TRP A 69 13.96 5.66 13.51
C TRP A 69 13.11 6.88 13.88
N GLY A 70 11.92 6.96 13.28
CA GLY A 70 10.91 7.95 13.59
C GLY A 70 9.51 7.43 13.31
N ALA A 71 8.53 8.09 13.93
CA ALA A 71 7.14 7.72 13.80
C ALA A 71 6.32 8.96 13.44
N THR A 72 5.29 8.79 12.63
CA THR A 72 4.37 9.89 12.27
C THR A 72 2.99 9.35 11.95
N ALA A 73 1.99 10.23 12.03
CA ALA A 73 0.70 9.96 11.44
C ALA A 73 0.86 9.75 9.93
N GLY A 74 0.53 8.56 9.44
CA GLY A 74 0.39 8.28 8.02
C GLY A 74 -1.07 8.14 7.61
N PHE A 75 -1.28 7.64 6.39
CA PHE A 75 -2.61 7.43 5.85
C PHE A 75 -3.19 6.09 6.25
N ARG A 76 -4.52 6.00 6.19
CA ARG A 76 -5.25 4.78 6.55
C ARG A 76 -5.13 3.74 5.43
N ILE A 77 -4.50 2.59 5.72
CA ILE A 77 -4.51 1.38 4.89
C ILE A 77 -5.56 0.45 5.48
N VAL A 78 -6.67 0.32 4.78
CA VAL A 78 -7.76 -0.56 5.19
C VAL A 78 -7.62 -1.86 4.41
N GLN A 79 -7.14 -2.91 5.08
CA GLN A 79 -7.21 -4.25 4.50
C GLN A 79 -8.69 -4.64 4.41
N MET A 80 -9.15 -4.86 3.18
CA MET A 80 -10.57 -5.06 2.91
C MET A 80 -11.02 -6.40 3.49
N ASP A 81 -12.13 -6.38 4.24
CA ASP A 81 -12.70 -7.57 4.86
C ASP A 81 -13.24 -8.51 3.78
N ARG A 82 -13.18 -9.81 4.05
CA ARG A 82 -13.70 -10.88 3.17
C ARG A 82 -13.19 -10.80 1.72
N ALA A 83 -11.95 -10.37 1.52
CA ALA A 83 -11.33 -10.46 0.21
C ALA A 83 -11.25 -11.93 -0.23
N GLN A 84 -11.92 -12.25 -1.33
CA GLN A 84 -11.98 -13.57 -1.94
C GLN A 84 -11.54 -13.46 -3.39
N VAL A 85 -10.87 -14.51 -3.85
CA VAL A 85 -10.38 -14.62 -5.21
C VAL A 85 -10.86 -15.94 -5.77
N LEU A 86 -11.59 -15.88 -6.88
CA LEU A 86 -12.08 -17.04 -7.60
C LEU A 86 -11.37 -17.10 -8.96
N PHE A 87 -10.69 -18.19 -9.25
CA PHE A 87 -9.98 -18.38 -10.51
C PHE A 87 -10.12 -19.83 -10.99
N ALA A 88 -10.07 -20.02 -12.32
CA ALA A 88 -10.02 -21.37 -12.88
C ALA A 88 -8.65 -21.98 -12.60
N GLY A 89 -8.62 -23.08 -11.83
CA GLY A 89 -7.41 -23.67 -11.25
C GLY A 89 -6.52 -24.46 -12.21
N THR A 90 -6.20 -23.93 -13.39
CA THR A 90 -5.26 -24.56 -14.32
C THR A 90 -3.94 -23.79 -14.35
N PRO A 91 -2.90 -24.25 -13.64
CA PRO A 91 -1.55 -23.68 -13.75
C PRO A 91 -1.09 -23.69 -15.22
N ALA A 92 -0.39 -22.64 -15.65
CA ALA A 92 0.17 -22.46 -17.00
C ALA A 92 -0.81 -22.08 -18.14
N MET A 93 -2.07 -21.73 -17.83
CA MET A 93 -2.98 -21.12 -18.80
C MET A 93 -3.34 -19.69 -18.40
N LYS A 94 -3.59 -18.82 -19.39
CA LYS A 94 -4.29 -17.55 -19.14
C LYS A 94 -5.63 -17.88 -18.49
N ALA A 95 -5.90 -17.32 -17.33
CA ALA A 95 -7.11 -17.56 -16.57
C ALA A 95 -7.65 -16.25 -16.04
N HIS A 96 -8.96 -16.10 -16.09
CA HIS A 96 -9.62 -14.97 -15.46
C HIS A 96 -9.78 -15.22 -13.96
N MET A 97 -9.62 -14.15 -13.21
CA MET A 97 -9.68 -14.11 -11.76
C MET A 97 -10.72 -13.08 -11.36
N ALA A 98 -11.79 -13.54 -10.72
CA ALA A 98 -12.77 -12.68 -10.08
C ALA A 98 -12.32 -12.36 -8.67
N VAL A 99 -12.21 -11.07 -8.36
CA VAL A 99 -11.89 -10.55 -7.04
C VAL A 99 -13.18 -10.03 -6.43
N VAL A 100 -13.51 -10.48 -5.23
CA VAL A 100 -14.66 -10.02 -4.44
C VAL A 100 -14.12 -9.49 -3.13
N PHE A 101 -14.57 -8.33 -2.70
CA PHE A 101 -14.13 -7.72 -1.45
C PHE A 101 -15.22 -6.86 -0.85
N ARG A 102 -15.17 -6.66 0.47
CA ARG A 102 -16.07 -5.75 1.17
C ARG A 102 -15.28 -4.58 1.75
N THR A 103 -15.76 -3.37 1.51
CA THR A 103 -15.28 -2.18 2.23
C THR A 103 -16.29 -1.77 3.29
N SER A 104 -15.80 -1.44 4.49
CA SER A 104 -16.58 -0.82 5.57
C SER A 104 -16.52 0.71 5.53
N GLN A 105 -15.75 1.27 4.61
CA GLN A 105 -15.46 2.70 4.52
C GLN A 105 -15.73 3.24 3.12
N SER A 106 -16.04 4.52 3.06
CA SER A 106 -16.15 5.21 1.79
C SER A 106 -14.75 5.48 1.21
N LEU A 107 -14.51 5.03 -0.02
CA LEU A 107 -13.37 5.49 -0.82
C LEU A 107 -13.88 6.59 -1.76
N PHE A 108 -13.33 7.79 -1.62
CA PHE A 108 -13.67 8.93 -2.47
C PHE A 108 -12.94 8.87 -3.82
N ASP A 109 -13.31 9.78 -4.71
CA ASP A 109 -12.66 9.96 -6.01
C ASP A 109 -11.14 10.12 -5.88
N GLY A 110 -10.38 9.50 -6.80
CA GLY A 110 -8.92 9.40 -6.73
C GLY A 110 -8.38 8.33 -5.77
N GLY A 111 -9.25 7.64 -5.03
CA GLY A 111 -8.88 6.46 -4.23
C GLY A 111 -8.36 5.31 -5.11
N PHE A 112 -7.53 4.44 -4.52
CA PHE A 112 -6.94 3.30 -5.20
C PHE A 112 -7.28 1.97 -4.55
N VAL A 113 -7.53 0.96 -5.38
CA VAL A 113 -7.66 -0.44 -4.99
C VAL A 113 -6.44 -1.19 -5.53
N GLU A 114 -5.66 -1.80 -4.64
CA GLU A 114 -4.46 -2.56 -5.01
C GLU A 114 -4.71 -4.06 -4.82
N LEU A 115 -4.52 -4.83 -5.89
CA LEU A 115 -4.46 -6.28 -5.88
C LEU A 115 -3.02 -6.72 -6.08
N ARG A 116 -2.42 -7.38 -5.09
CA ARG A 116 -1.07 -7.94 -5.21
C ARG A 116 -1.10 -9.37 -5.71
N ALA A 117 -0.26 -9.66 -6.69
CA ALA A 117 -0.05 -11.01 -7.20
C ALA A 117 1.04 -11.73 -6.38
N PRO A 118 0.89 -13.04 -6.12
CA PRO A 118 2.05 -13.89 -5.85
C PRO A 118 3.01 -13.86 -7.05
N GLU A 119 4.33 -14.02 -6.83
CA GLU A 119 5.38 -13.85 -7.85
C GLU A 119 5.18 -14.68 -9.13
N ILE A 120 4.40 -15.76 -9.06
CA ILE A 120 4.14 -16.66 -10.19
C ILE A 120 3.00 -16.20 -11.10
N TYR A 121 2.24 -15.18 -10.72
CA TYR A 121 1.11 -14.65 -11.48
C TYR A 121 1.41 -13.26 -12.03
N LYS A 122 0.93 -13.01 -13.25
CA LYS A 122 0.87 -11.67 -13.82
C LYS A 122 -0.58 -11.37 -14.17
N PHE A 123 -1.04 -10.20 -13.75
CA PHE A 123 -2.37 -9.70 -14.06
C PHE A 123 -2.30 -8.70 -15.21
N SER A 124 -3.41 -8.57 -15.94
CA SER A 124 -3.60 -7.65 -17.06
C SER A 124 -4.82 -6.79 -16.81
N CYS A 125 -4.65 -5.49 -17.07
CA CYS A 125 -5.71 -4.49 -17.09
C CYS A 125 -6.46 -4.44 -18.44
N ARG A 126 -6.06 -5.26 -19.41
CA ARG A 126 -6.62 -5.20 -20.76
C ARG A 126 -7.94 -5.94 -20.83
N VAL A 127 -8.95 -5.31 -21.43
CA VAL A 127 -10.26 -5.93 -21.69
C VAL A 127 -10.12 -7.21 -22.52
N VAL A 128 -9.17 -7.25 -23.46
CA VAL A 128 -8.89 -8.44 -24.29
C VAL A 128 -8.34 -9.62 -23.49
N ASP A 129 -7.73 -9.36 -22.33
CA ASP A 129 -7.27 -10.38 -21.39
C ASP A 129 -8.33 -10.65 -20.30
N GLY A 130 -9.51 -10.02 -20.38
CA GLY A 130 -10.66 -10.29 -19.51
C GLY A 130 -10.84 -9.32 -18.34
N PHE A 131 -10.15 -8.17 -18.33
CA PHE A 131 -10.40 -7.14 -17.33
C PHE A 131 -11.85 -6.61 -17.41
N ALA A 132 -12.55 -6.60 -16.28
CA ALA A 132 -13.90 -6.07 -16.17
C ALA A 132 -14.18 -5.47 -14.77
N PRO A 133 -14.40 -4.16 -14.63
CA PRO A 133 -14.80 -3.54 -13.36
C PRO A 133 -16.29 -3.73 -13.15
N LEU A 134 -16.68 -4.84 -12.51
CA LEU A 134 -18.10 -5.27 -12.41
C LEU A 134 -18.95 -4.32 -11.58
N SER A 135 -18.71 -4.24 -10.27
CA SER A 135 -19.45 -3.35 -9.37
C SER A 135 -18.60 -2.21 -8.81
N VAL A 136 -17.30 -2.17 -9.14
CA VAL A 136 -16.42 -1.05 -8.80
C VAL A 136 -16.90 0.20 -9.56
N PRO A 137 -17.28 1.27 -8.86
CA PRO A 137 -17.83 2.47 -9.46
C PRO A 137 -16.73 3.24 -10.18
N GLY A 138 -16.67 2.98 -11.48
CA GLY A 138 -15.87 3.69 -12.47
C GLY A 138 -14.36 3.68 -12.21
N VAL A 139 -13.63 3.03 -13.12
CA VAL A 139 -12.17 2.95 -13.07
C VAL A 139 -11.61 4.02 -13.99
N MET A 140 -10.90 5.00 -13.44
CA MET A 140 -10.19 6.03 -14.20
C MET A 140 -8.96 5.43 -14.87
N THR A 141 -8.15 4.71 -14.11
CA THR A 141 -6.92 4.08 -14.59
C THR A 141 -6.78 2.69 -13.97
N CYS A 142 -6.20 1.78 -14.73
CA CYS A 142 -5.79 0.46 -14.28
C CYS A 142 -4.31 0.30 -14.66
N ASP A 143 -3.44 0.14 -13.66
CA ASP A 143 -2.00 -0.03 -13.83
C ASP A 143 -1.59 -1.46 -13.47
N ASP A 144 -1.06 -2.20 -14.45
CA ASP A 144 -0.56 -3.57 -14.35
C ASP A 144 0.97 -3.67 -14.56
N SER A 145 1.69 -2.55 -14.46
CA SER A 145 3.14 -2.51 -14.68
C SER A 145 3.97 -3.14 -13.54
N GLY A 146 3.36 -3.30 -12.36
CA GLY A 146 4.00 -3.85 -11.14
C GLY A 146 3.69 -5.32 -10.85
N ASN A 147 3.87 -5.73 -9.58
CA ASN A 147 3.54 -7.07 -9.08
C ASN A 147 2.05 -7.17 -8.67
N GLY A 148 1.15 -6.78 -9.57
CA GLY A 148 -0.27 -6.65 -9.25
C GLY A 148 -1.02 -5.74 -10.20
N VAL A 149 -2.20 -5.31 -9.76
CA VAL A 149 -3.03 -4.30 -10.43
C VAL A 149 -3.40 -3.20 -9.45
N VAL A 150 -3.31 -1.95 -9.89
CA VAL A 150 -3.81 -0.79 -9.16
C VAL A 150 -4.94 -0.14 -9.96
N LEU A 151 -6.14 -0.11 -9.37
CA LEU A 151 -7.30 0.58 -9.93
C LEU A 151 -7.42 1.95 -9.28
N THR A 152 -7.34 3.02 -10.06
CA THR A 152 -7.71 4.37 -9.58
C THR A 152 -9.17 4.62 -9.92
N LEU A 153 -9.96 5.02 -8.94
CA LEU A 153 -11.39 5.22 -9.05
C LEU A 153 -11.69 6.63 -9.60
N ASN A 154 -12.75 6.76 -10.40
CA ASN A 154 -13.33 8.06 -10.80
C ASN A 154 -14.65 8.38 -10.06
N GLY A 155 -15.04 7.51 -9.13
CA GLY A 155 -16.32 7.55 -8.44
C GLY A 155 -16.17 7.13 -6.99
N THR A 156 -17.13 7.53 -6.16
CA THR A 156 -17.12 7.18 -4.74
C THR A 156 -17.64 5.76 -4.54
N MET A 157 -16.84 4.91 -3.88
CA MET A 157 -17.27 3.63 -3.33
C MET A 157 -17.84 3.85 -1.94
N SER A 158 -19.10 3.45 -1.72
CA SER A 158 -19.72 3.45 -0.39
C SER A 158 -19.45 2.12 0.32
N PRO A 159 -19.66 2.00 1.64
CA PRO A 159 -19.53 0.71 2.33
C PRO A 159 -20.46 -0.37 1.74
N ALA A 160 -19.90 -1.34 1.02
CA ALA A 160 -20.63 -2.42 0.35
C ALA A 160 -19.68 -3.55 -0.09
N GLU A 161 -20.25 -4.59 -0.71
CA GLU A 161 -19.51 -5.64 -1.40
C GLU A 161 -19.29 -5.25 -2.87
N TYR A 162 -18.06 -5.46 -3.34
CA TYR A 162 -17.60 -5.06 -4.66
C TYR A 162 -16.84 -6.19 -5.34
N SER A 163 -16.81 -6.14 -6.67
CA SER A 163 -16.09 -7.10 -7.46
C SER A 163 -15.56 -6.52 -8.77
N PHE A 164 -14.47 -7.11 -9.24
CA PHE A 164 -13.91 -6.91 -10.57
C PHE A 164 -13.22 -8.18 -11.04
N VAL A 165 -12.96 -8.28 -12.34
CA VAL A 165 -12.22 -9.37 -12.96
C VAL A 165 -10.90 -8.83 -13.51
N VAL A 166 -9.83 -9.61 -13.33
CA VAL A 166 -8.54 -9.44 -14.00
C VAL A 166 -8.18 -10.75 -14.73
N GLY A 167 -7.27 -10.72 -15.69
CA GLY A 167 -6.80 -11.94 -16.38
C GLY A 167 -5.36 -11.86 -16.85
#